data_AF-A0A0B6YJD1-F1
#
_entry.id   AF-A0A0B6YJD1-F1
#
_cell.length_a   1.000
_cell.length_b   1.000
_cell.length_c   1.000
_cell.angle_alpha   90.00
_cell.angle_beta   90.00
_cell.angle_gamma   90.00
#
_symmetry.space_group_name_H-M   'P 1'
#
loop_
_entity.id
_entity.type
_entity.pdbx_description
1 polymer ?
#
loop_
_entity_poly.entity_id
_entity_poly.type
_entity_poly.pdbx_seq_one_letter_code
_entity_poly.pdbx_strand_id
1 'polypeptide(L)'
;TEHDLELCPEAPVTCPYACGRQDLKRRLLDDHKAICPKKPAECQFKILGCAFTGNTEEVKRHEQDVGAHFQVLLECFTIYRMQTRDLQKEIEDLRKSAEELKRNQE
;
A
#
# COMPACT_ATOMS: atom_id res chain seq x y z
N THR A 1 -2.98 -46.97 5.54
CA THR A 1 -2.66 -45.58 5.92
C THR A 1 -3.50 -44.68 5.05
N GLU A 2 -4.44 -43.98 5.66
CA GLU A 2 -5.29 -43.01 4.95
C GLU A 2 -4.41 -41.84 4.50
N HIS A 3 -4.45 -41.50 3.22
CA HIS A 3 -3.67 -40.40 2.66
C HIS A 3 -4.36 -39.09 2.98
N ASP A 4 -3.72 -38.25 3.80
CA ASP A 4 -4.23 -36.93 4.12
C ASP A 4 -3.99 -35.96 2.95
N LEU A 5 -5.06 -35.62 2.24
CA LEU A 5 -5.07 -34.69 1.12
C LEU A 5 -4.81 -33.23 1.55
N GLU A 6 -5.03 -32.89 2.83
CA GLU A 6 -4.80 -31.54 3.33
C GLU A 6 -3.31 -31.22 3.44
N LEU A 7 -2.49 -32.24 3.69
CA LEU A 7 -1.04 -32.11 3.81
C LEU A 7 -0.29 -32.54 2.54
N CYS A 8 -0.99 -33.13 1.57
CA CYS A 8 -0.37 -33.65 0.35
C CYS A 8 0.15 -32.51 -0.56
N PRO A 9 1.47 -32.47 -0.88
CA PRO A 9 2.05 -31.46 -1.77
C PRO A 9 1.59 -31.58 -3.23
N GLU A 10 1.19 -32.79 -3.63
CA GLU A 10 0.71 -33.12 -4.97
C GLU A 10 -0.81 -32.98 -5.12
N ALA A 11 -1.54 -32.73 -4.02
CA ALA A 11 -2.98 -32.53 -4.08
C ALA A 11 -3.31 -31.32 -4.98
N PRO A 12 -4.34 -31.46 -5.84
CA PRO A 12 -4.83 -30.34 -6.62
C PRO A 12 -5.43 -29.29 -5.68
N VAL A 13 -5.09 -28.03 -5.93
CA VAL A 13 -5.64 -26.88 -5.21
C VAL A 13 -6.15 -25.87 -6.21
N THR A 14 -7.14 -25.08 -5.81
CA THR A 14 -7.63 -23.95 -6.60
C THR A 14 -6.84 -22.69 -6.25
N CYS A 15 -6.66 -21.82 -7.24
CA CYS A 15 -6.06 -20.51 -6.98
C CYS A 15 -7.03 -19.66 -6.12
N PRO A 16 -6.60 -19.09 -4.99
CA PRO A 16 -7.45 -18.24 -4.14
C PRO A 16 -7.90 -16.95 -4.83
N TYR A 17 -7.21 -16.54 -5.90
CA TYR A 17 -7.56 -15.37 -6.70
C TYR A 17 -8.51 -15.71 -7.86
N ALA A 18 -9.06 -16.93 -7.89
CA ALA A 18 -10.02 -17.39 -8.90
C ALA A 18 -9.55 -17.13 -10.35
N CYS A 19 -8.25 -17.31 -10.63
CA CYS A 19 -7.67 -17.02 -11.94
C CYS A 19 -8.04 -18.03 -13.04
N GLY A 20 -8.81 -19.07 -12.71
CA GLY A 20 -9.23 -20.10 -13.65
C GLY A 20 -8.19 -21.19 -13.97
N ARG A 21 -7.02 -21.18 -13.32
CA ARG A 21 -6.00 -22.24 -13.50
C ARG A 21 -6.51 -23.57 -12.93
N GLN A 22 -6.72 -24.52 -13.83
CA GLN A 22 -6.97 -25.93 -13.54
C GLN A 22 -5.59 -26.62 -13.50
N ASP A 23 -5.35 -27.62 -12.64
CA ASP A 23 -4.06 -28.32 -12.46
C ASP A 23 -2.96 -27.65 -11.60
N LEU A 24 -3.34 -26.76 -10.68
CA LEU A 24 -2.38 -26.23 -9.71
C LEU A 24 -2.17 -27.23 -8.56
N LYS A 25 -0.91 -27.63 -8.32
CA LYS A 25 -0.53 -28.48 -7.18
C LYS A 25 -0.22 -27.61 -5.96
N ARG A 26 -0.52 -28.12 -4.76
CA ARG A 26 -0.27 -27.40 -3.49
C ARG A 26 1.15 -26.84 -3.40
N ARG A 27 2.17 -27.65 -3.75
CA ARG A 27 3.58 -27.20 -3.72
C ARG A 27 3.93 -26.05 -4.66
N LEU A 28 3.14 -25.84 -5.72
CA LEU A 28 3.36 -24.79 -6.72
C LEU A 28 2.49 -23.54 -6.46
N LEU A 29 1.64 -23.57 -5.44
CA LEU A 29 0.67 -22.52 -5.17
C LEU A 29 1.35 -21.18 -4.88
N ASP A 30 2.41 -21.17 -4.07
CA ASP A 30 3.08 -19.93 -3.68
C ASP A 30 3.87 -19.30 -4.84
N ASP A 31 4.56 -20.11 -5.63
CA ASP A 31 5.19 -19.67 -6.88
C ASP A 31 4.14 -19.08 -7.84
N HIS A 32 2.99 -19.74 -7.96
CA HIS A 32 1.89 -19.22 -8.78
C HIS A 32 1.34 -17.89 -8.25
N LYS A 33 1.12 -17.75 -6.93
CA LYS A 33 0.62 -16.49 -6.33
C LYS A 33 1.53 -15.31 -6.65
N ALA A 34 2.84 -15.51 -6.73
CA ALA A 34 3.79 -14.46 -7.06
C ALA A 34 3.55 -13.86 -8.47
N ILE A 35 3.16 -14.70 -9.44
CA ILE A 35 2.98 -14.34 -10.85
C ILE A 35 1.51 -14.35 -11.33
N CYS A 36 0.56 -14.53 -10.41
CA CYS A 36 -0.84 -14.69 -10.78
C CYS A 36 -1.40 -13.40 -11.37
N PRO A 37 -2.04 -13.41 -12.56
CA PRO A 37 -2.58 -12.20 -13.18
C PRO A 37 -3.74 -11.58 -12.39
N LYS A 38 -4.48 -12.41 -11.64
CA LYS A 38 -5.57 -11.98 -10.74
C LYS A 38 -5.10 -11.65 -9.33
N LYS A 39 -3.78 -11.69 -9.06
CA LYS A 39 -3.21 -11.30 -7.77
C LYS A 39 -3.65 -9.87 -7.43
N PRO A 40 -4.17 -9.63 -6.21
CA PRO A 40 -4.42 -8.29 -5.71
C PRO A 40 -3.15 -7.45 -5.73
N ALA A 41 -3.30 -6.22 -6.17
CA ALA A 41 -2.26 -5.21 -6.26
C ALA A 41 -2.82 -3.86 -5.82
N GLU A 42 -1.94 -3.02 -5.30
CA GLU A 42 -2.23 -1.64 -4.95
C GLU A 42 -1.59 -0.72 -5.98
N CYS A 43 -2.21 0.44 -6.22
CA CYS A 43 -1.62 1.50 -7.04
C CYS A 43 -0.28 1.97 -6.45
N GLN A 44 0.73 2.22 -7.29
CA GLN A 44 2.02 2.76 -6.83
C GLN A 44 1.88 4.11 -6.08
N PHE A 45 0.81 4.86 -6.34
CA PHE A 45 0.49 6.12 -5.67
C PHE A 45 -0.30 5.94 -4.36
N LYS A 46 -0.45 4.72 -3.84
CA LYS A 46 -1.07 4.42 -2.54
C LYS A 46 -0.43 5.23 -1.41
N ILE A 47 0.89 5.40 -1.45
CA ILE A 47 1.66 6.19 -0.48
C ILE A 47 1.27 7.68 -0.47
N LEU A 48 0.73 8.19 -1.57
CA LEU A 48 0.25 9.58 -1.70
C LEU A 48 -1.25 9.71 -1.41
N GLY A 49 -1.94 8.60 -1.10
CA GLY A 49 -3.36 8.58 -0.77
C GLY A 49 -4.27 7.99 -1.85
N CYS A 50 -3.74 7.43 -2.94
CA CYS A 50 -4.59 6.76 -3.93
C CYS A 50 -5.28 5.53 -3.31
N ALA A 51 -6.61 5.48 -3.36
CA ALA A 51 -7.39 4.39 -2.76
C ALA A 51 -7.60 3.17 -3.70
N PHE A 52 -7.17 3.26 -4.96
CA PHE A 52 -7.42 2.21 -5.95
C PHE A 52 -6.69 0.91 -5.60
N THR A 53 -7.44 -0.19 -5.64
CA THR A 53 -6.93 -1.57 -5.53
C THR A 53 -7.61 -2.42 -6.59
N GLY A 54 -6.91 -3.42 -7.11
CA GLY A 54 -7.42 -4.30 -8.15
C GLY A 54 -6.45 -5.43 -8.42
N ASN A 55 -6.64 -6.18 -9.50
CA ASN A 55 -5.58 -7.07 -9.98
C ASN A 55 -4.46 -6.29 -10.69
N THR A 56 -3.37 -6.98 -11.02
CA THR A 56 -2.18 -6.35 -11.62
C THR A 56 -2.50 -5.61 -12.94
N GLU A 57 -3.41 -6.12 -13.75
CA GLU A 57 -3.80 -5.48 -15.02
C GLU A 57 -4.70 -4.25 -14.79
N GLU A 58 -5.66 -4.36 -13.87
CA GLU A 58 -6.53 -3.25 -13.48
C GLU A 58 -5.74 -2.09 -12.89
N VAL A 59 -4.77 -2.37 -12.02
CA VAL A 59 -3.87 -1.36 -11.46
C VAL A 59 -3.04 -0.70 -12.55
N LYS A 60 -2.42 -1.47 -13.44
CA LYS A 60 -1.63 -0.90 -14.55
C LYS A 60 -2.45 0.01 -15.47
N ARG A 61 -3.72 -0.35 -15.73
CA ARG A 61 -4.63 0.49 -16.51
C ARG A 61 -5.02 1.75 -15.73
N HIS A 62 -5.33 1.62 -14.45
CA HIS A 62 -5.61 2.76 -13.58
C HIS A 62 -4.41 3.72 -13.51
N GLU A 63 -3.19 3.22 -13.45
CA GLU A 63 -1.95 4.02 -13.40
C GLU A 63 -1.70 4.88 -14.65
N GLN A 64 -2.43 4.64 -15.74
CA GLN A 64 -2.40 5.47 -16.95
C GLN A 64 -3.34 6.68 -16.87
N ASP A 65 -4.26 6.72 -15.90
CA ASP A 65 -5.14 7.86 -15.65
C ASP A 65 -4.40 8.95 -14.85
N VAL A 66 -3.62 9.74 -15.58
CA VAL A 66 -2.86 10.87 -15.03
C VAL A 66 -3.76 11.89 -14.32
N GLY A 67 -5.02 12.03 -14.76
CA GLY A 67 -5.98 12.95 -14.14
C GLY A 67 -6.33 12.55 -12.71
N ALA A 68 -6.60 11.26 -12.49
CA ALA A 68 -6.86 10.72 -11.17
C ALA A 68 -5.66 10.93 -10.22
N HIS A 69 -4.42 10.71 -10.69
CA HIS A 69 -3.24 10.90 -9.83
C HIS A 69 -2.87 12.36 -9.64
N PHE A 70 -3.17 13.24 -10.59
CA PHE A 70 -2.94 14.67 -10.42
C PHE A 70 -3.79 15.23 -9.28
N GLN A 71 -5.06 14.81 -9.17
CA GLN A 71 -5.91 15.18 -8.04
C GLN A 71 -5.32 14.69 -6.70
N VAL A 72 -4.90 13.43 -6.64
CA VAL A 72 -4.24 12.85 -5.45
C VAL A 72 -2.97 13.62 -5.09
N LEU A 73 -2.16 14.01 -6.09
CA LEU A 73 -0.95 14.81 -5.89
C LEU A 73 -1.25 16.20 -5.33
N LEU A 74 -2.29 16.87 -5.83
CA LEU A 74 -2.71 18.18 -5.31
C LEU A 74 -3.19 18.09 -3.86
N GLU A 75 -4.00 17.09 -3.53
CA GLU A 75 -4.44 16.83 -2.16
C GLU A 75 -3.26 16.55 -1.24
N CYS A 76 -2.37 15.66 -1.65
CA CYS A 76 -1.14 15.34 -0.93
C CYS A 76 -0.27 16.58 -0.72
N PHE A 77 -0.11 17.43 -1.74
CA PHE A 77 0.67 18.66 -1.66
C PHE A 77 0.06 19.68 -0.69
N THR A 78 -1.27 19.85 -0.72
CA THR A 78 -1.95 20.77 0.21
C THR A 78 -1.81 20.31 1.66
N ILE A 79 -1.95 19.00 1.92
CA ILE A 79 -1.71 18.40 3.24
C ILE A 79 -0.28 18.65 3.70
N TYR A 80 0.72 18.33 2.89
CA TYR A 80 2.12 18.53 3.29
C TYR A 80 2.48 20.01 3.47
N ARG A 81 1.91 20.90 2.65
CA ARG A 81 2.08 22.35 2.82
C ARG A 81 1.50 22.83 4.16
N MET A 82 0.33 22.33 4.56
CA MET A 82 -0.27 22.65 5.86
C MET A 82 0.58 22.11 7.01
N GLN A 83 0.98 20.82 6.95
CA GLN A 83 1.86 20.22 7.95
C GLN A 83 3.19 20.97 8.10
N THR A 84 3.79 21.40 6.99
CA THR A 84 5.03 22.19 7.00
C THR A 84 4.83 23.50 7.76
N ARG A 85 3.73 24.21 7.50
CA ARG A 85 3.39 25.46 8.20
C ARG A 85 3.15 25.21 9.69
N ASP A 86 2.42 24.16 10.03
CA ASP A 86 2.06 23.87 11.41
C ASP A 86 3.30 23.45 12.23
N LEU A 87 4.20 22.64 11.65
CA LEU A 87 5.51 22.31 12.23
C LEU A 87 6.40 23.55 12.40
N GLN A 88 6.41 24.47 11.42
CA GLN A 88 7.16 25.73 11.54
C GLN A 88 6.67 26.56 12.72
N LYS A 89 5.35 26.63 12.93
CA LYS A 89 4.75 27.33 14.06
C LYS A 89 5.11 26.65 15.39
N GLU A 90 5.01 25.33 15.48
CA GLU A 90 5.36 24.58 16.67
C GLU A 90 6.84 24.78 17.05
N ILE A 91 7.75 24.79 16.07
CA ILE A 91 9.17 25.12 16.29
C ILE A 91 9.33 26.54 16.86
N GLU A 92 8.59 27.53 16.34
CA GLU A 92 8.65 28.90 16.83
C GLU A 92 8.15 29.02 18.28
N ASP A 93 7.02 28.38 18.59
CA ASP A 93 6.41 28.40 19.92
C ASP A 93 7.30 27.68 20.96
N LEU A 94 7.90 26.54 20.59
CA LEU A 94 8.88 25.83 21.41
C LEU A 94 10.14 26.67 21.67
N ARG A 95 10.63 27.40 20.67
CA ARG A 95 11.78 28.31 20.83
C ARG A 95 11.49 29.43 21.83
N LYS A 96 10.34 30.09 21.70
CA LYS A 96 9.90 31.15 22.64
C LYS A 96 9.79 30.62 24.08
N SER A 97 9.16 29.46 24.24
CA SER A 97 9.01 28.82 25.55
C SER A 97 10.37 28.47 26.17
N ALA A 98 11.31 27.96 25.36
CA ALA A 98 12.65 27.66 25.83
C ALA A 98 13.44 28.91 26.25
N GLU A 99 13.26 30.03 25.56
CA GLU A 99 13.87 31.31 25.93
C GLU A 99 13.28 31.87 27.23
N GLU A 100 11.96 31.77 27.43
CA GLU A 100 11.29 32.18 28.67
C GLU A 100 11.79 31.39 29.87
N LEU A 101 11.89 30.06 29.74
CA LEU A 101 12.40 29.20 30.81
C LEU A 101 13.86 29.54 31.17
N LYS A 102 14.69 29.87 30.18
CA LYS A 102 16.07 30.34 30.43
C LYS A 102 16.08 31.65 31.20
N ARG A 103 15.24 32.63 30.83
CA ARG A 103 15.14 33.91 31.54
C ARG A 103 14.66 33.78 32.97
N ASN A 104 13.76 32.83 33.25
CA ASN A 104 13.23 32.60 34.60
C ASN A 104 14.19 31.82 35.52
N GLN A 105 15.33 31.37 35.00
CA GLN A 105 16.39 30.66 35.74
C GLN A 105 17.61 31.54 36.02
N GLU A 106 17.64 32.78 35.52
CA GLU A 106 18.62 33.83 35.79
C GLU A 106 18.10 34.81 36.87
#